data_AF-A0A0N4YZD3-F1
#
_entry.id   AF-A0A0N4YZD3-F1
#
_cell.length_a   1.000
_cell.length_b   1.000
_cell.length_c   1.000
_cell.angle_alpha   90.00
_cell.angle_beta   90.00
_cell.angle_gamma   90.00
#
_symmetry.space_group_name_H-M   'P 1'
#
loop_
_entity.id
_entity.type
_entity.pdbx_description
1 polymer ?
#
loop_
_entity_poly.entity_id
_entity_poly.type
_entity_poly.pdbx_seq_one_letter_code
_entity_poly.pdbx_strand_id
1 'polypeptide(L)'
;MLFDPKMYVSKVGAFILNRLSALSPHLCAYLVVDAQGLSAILDIFEQKTTGRGPATAEILSILQEVFLRIVQCTHPAVVAEVEANLGDCVKIALHIFHAFYTNPVIVDGFGRAILALHRRPNAKKFFTKSKFYLSYATRRFNRLPQTDPRKTVLLEMKREMLSS
;
A
#
# COMPACT_ATOMS: atom_id res chain seq x y z
N MET A 1 -20.08 -16.61 -11.16
CA MET A 1 -18.88 -17.01 -10.37
C MET A 1 -18.85 -16.21 -9.06
N LEU A 2 -19.80 -16.42 -8.16
CA LEU A 2 -19.94 -15.64 -6.91
C LEU A 2 -19.27 -16.29 -5.69
N PHE A 3 -18.79 -17.53 -5.81
CA PHE A 3 -18.12 -18.25 -4.72
C PHE A 3 -16.99 -19.10 -5.30
N ASP A 4 -15.84 -18.49 -5.57
CA ASP A 4 -14.59 -19.23 -5.71
C ASP A 4 -14.05 -19.51 -4.30
N PRO A 5 -13.94 -20.77 -3.85
CA PRO A 5 -13.44 -21.12 -2.52
C PRO A 5 -12.05 -20.54 -2.23
N LYS A 6 -11.19 -20.42 -3.24
CA LYS A 6 -9.84 -19.84 -3.08
C LYS A 6 -9.92 -18.34 -2.76
N MET A 7 -10.90 -17.65 -3.33
CA MET A 7 -11.15 -16.24 -3.04
C MET A 7 -11.67 -16.01 -1.63
N TYR A 8 -12.57 -16.89 -1.16
CA TYR A 8 -13.06 -16.85 0.22
C TYR A 8 -11.92 -17.02 1.23
N VAL A 9 -11.09 -18.07 1.06
CA VAL A 9 -9.93 -18.33 1.93
C VAL A 9 -8.96 -17.15 1.94
N SER A 10 -8.66 -16.58 0.78
CA SER A 10 -7.75 -15.43 0.67
C SER A 10 -8.31 -14.19 1.38
N LYS A 11 -9.62 -13.96 1.29
CA LYS A 11 -10.29 -12.83 1.95
C LYS A 11 -10.30 -13.00 3.47
N VAL A 12 -10.62 -14.20 3.96
CA VAL A 12 -10.57 -14.52 5.40
C VAL A 12 -9.15 -14.36 5.94
N GLY A 13 -8.14 -14.87 5.22
CA GLY A 13 -6.74 -14.69 5.58
C GLY A 13 -6.34 -13.21 5.70
N ALA A 14 -6.72 -12.39 4.71
CA ALA A 14 -6.47 -10.95 4.75
C ALA A 14 -7.14 -10.27 5.96
N PHE A 15 -8.38 -10.67 6.31
CA PHE A 15 -9.07 -10.15 7.49
C PHE A 15 -8.36 -10.52 8.80
N ILE A 16 -7.94 -11.78 8.95
CA ILE A 16 -7.22 -12.23 10.14
C ILE A 16 -5.91 -11.45 10.28
N LEU A 17 -5.13 -11.33 9.20
CA LEU A 17 -3.89 -10.55 9.19
C LEU A 17 -4.13 -9.08 9.57
N ASN A 18 -5.20 -8.46 9.07
CA ASN A 18 -5.55 -7.09 9.44
C ASN A 18 -5.86 -6.96 10.93
N ARG A 19 -6.62 -7.89 11.51
CA ARG A 19 -6.91 -7.87 12.94
C ARG A 19 -5.67 -8.08 13.78
N LEU A 20 -4.86 -9.11 13.47
CA LEU A 20 -3.67 -9.44 14.26
C LEU A 20 -2.63 -8.32 14.22
N SER A 21 -2.32 -7.78 13.03
CA SER A 21 -1.36 -6.68 12.92
C SER A 21 -1.81 -5.40 13.64
N ALA A 22 -3.12 -5.23 13.89
CA ALA A 22 -3.66 -4.10 14.63
C ALA A 22 -3.57 -4.25 16.16
N LEU A 23 -3.36 -5.46 16.70
CA LEU A 23 -3.45 -5.70 18.14
C LEU A 23 -2.31 -5.05 18.93
N SER A 24 -1.07 -5.13 18.42
CA SER A 24 0.07 -4.44 19.02
C SER A 24 1.26 -4.33 18.05
N PRO A 25 2.18 -3.37 18.27
CA PRO A 25 3.43 -3.30 17.52
C PRO A 25 4.30 -4.55 17.63
N HIS A 26 4.27 -5.24 18.78
CA HIS A 26 5.04 -6.48 19.00
C HIS A 26 4.49 -7.64 18.15
N LEU A 27 3.17 -7.77 18.07
CA LEU A 27 2.57 -8.79 17.21
C LEU A 27 2.76 -8.46 15.73
N CYS A 28 2.73 -7.17 15.37
CA CYS A 28 3.12 -6.72 14.03
C CYS A 28 4.58 -7.10 13.72
N ALA A 29 5.50 -6.92 14.67
CA ALA A 29 6.90 -7.31 14.52
C ALA A 29 7.07 -8.81 14.30
N TYR A 30 6.41 -9.65 15.10
CA TYR A 30 6.41 -11.10 14.89
C TYR A 30 5.90 -11.48 13.49
N LEU A 31 4.78 -10.91 13.05
CA LEU A 31 4.21 -11.21 11.75
C LEU A 31 5.12 -10.75 10.60
N VAL A 32 5.70 -9.55 10.71
CA VAL A 32 6.51 -8.95 9.66
C VAL A 32 7.86 -9.63 9.51
N VAL A 33 8.53 -9.88 10.64
CA VAL A 33 9.93 -10.32 10.69
C VAL A 33 9.99 -11.85 10.84
N ASP A 34 9.51 -12.38 11.97
CA ASP A 34 9.67 -13.81 12.29
C ASP A 34 8.88 -14.70 11.34
N ALA A 35 7.67 -14.28 10.95
CA ALA A 35 6.82 -14.98 10.00
C ALA A 35 7.02 -14.53 8.54
N GLN A 36 8.02 -13.67 8.26
CA GLN A 36 8.34 -13.15 6.92
C GLN A 36 7.13 -12.49 6.21
N GLY A 37 6.22 -11.91 6.98
CA GLY A 37 4.93 -11.43 6.48
C GLY A 37 5.05 -10.25 5.52
N LEU A 38 6.08 -9.40 5.65
CA LEU A 38 6.27 -8.31 4.68
C LEU A 38 6.59 -8.87 3.29
N SER A 39 7.53 -9.81 3.18
CA SER A 39 7.87 -10.46 1.91
C SER A 39 6.64 -11.13 1.29
N ALA A 40 5.88 -11.91 2.08
CA ALA A 40 4.66 -12.55 1.60
C ALA A 40 3.60 -11.54 1.11
N ILE A 41 3.44 -10.40 1.79
CA ILE A 41 2.52 -9.34 1.36
C ILE A 41 2.99 -8.71 0.05
N LEU A 42 4.29 -8.43 -0.10
CA LEU A 42 4.86 -7.89 -1.34
C LEU A 42 4.68 -8.86 -2.51
N ASP A 43 4.88 -10.17 -2.29
CA ASP A 43 4.64 -11.20 -3.30
C ASP A 43 3.17 -11.26 -3.73
N ILE A 44 2.24 -11.20 -2.77
CA ILE A 44 0.79 -11.15 -3.06
C ILE A 44 0.47 -9.92 -3.90
N PHE A 45 1.04 -8.77 -3.55
CA PHE A 45 0.86 -7.54 -4.31
C PHE A 45 1.40 -7.64 -5.72
N GLU A 46 2.60 -8.19 -5.92
CA GLU A 46 3.16 -8.37 -7.25
C GLU A 46 2.31 -9.34 -8.10
N GLN A 47 1.94 -10.50 -7.55
CA GLN A 47 1.11 -11.48 -8.25
C GLN A 47 -0.27 -10.92 -8.61
N LYS A 48 -0.97 -10.28 -7.66
CA LYS A 48 -2.36 -9.82 -7.86
C LYS A 48 -2.51 -8.56 -8.69
N THR A 49 -1.42 -7.83 -8.97
CA THR A 49 -1.48 -6.71 -9.93
C THR A 49 -1.77 -7.13 -11.37
N THR A 50 -1.67 -8.43 -11.67
CA THR A 50 -2.08 -9.02 -12.96
C THR A 50 -3.61 -9.18 -13.09
N GLY A 51 -4.35 -9.30 -11.98
CA GLY A 51 -5.81 -9.48 -11.99
C GLY A 51 -6.56 -8.31 -11.35
N ARG A 52 -7.03 -7.35 -12.14
CA ARG A 52 -7.72 -6.12 -11.65
C ARG A 52 -9.23 -6.28 -11.47
N GLY A 53 -9.70 -7.50 -11.25
CA GLY A 53 -11.12 -7.80 -11.06
C GLY A 53 -11.65 -7.34 -9.70
N PRO A 54 -12.98 -7.26 -9.54
CA PRO A 54 -13.62 -6.87 -8.26
C PRO A 54 -13.13 -7.71 -7.07
N ALA A 55 -12.97 -9.02 -7.28
CA ALA A 55 -12.55 -9.95 -6.24
C ALA A 55 -11.13 -9.64 -5.70
N THR A 56 -10.20 -9.28 -6.59
CA THR A 56 -8.86 -8.83 -6.20
C THR A 56 -8.90 -7.51 -5.46
N ALA A 57 -9.72 -6.57 -5.93
CA ALA A 57 -9.85 -5.26 -5.32
C ALA A 57 -10.37 -5.35 -3.87
N GLU A 58 -11.27 -6.29 -3.57
CA GLU A 58 -11.73 -6.52 -2.19
C GLU A 58 -10.59 -6.94 -1.26
N ILE A 59 -9.78 -7.91 -1.67
CA ILE A 59 -8.65 -8.38 -0.86
C ILE A 59 -7.62 -7.27 -0.69
N LEU A 60 -7.27 -6.57 -1.77
CA LEU A 60 -6.31 -5.46 -1.70
C LEU A 60 -6.82 -4.31 -0.83
N SER A 61 -8.13 -4.06 -0.78
CA SER A 61 -8.72 -3.04 0.10
C SER A 61 -8.53 -3.35 1.59
N ILE A 62 -8.35 -4.62 1.94
CA ILE A 62 -8.00 -5.06 3.30
C ILE A 62 -6.48 -5.02 3.49
N LEU A 63 -5.73 -5.62 2.56
CA LEU A 63 -4.27 -5.72 2.66
C LEU A 63 -3.55 -4.38 2.60
N GLN A 64 -4.13 -3.36 1.94
CA GLN A 64 -3.58 -2.00 1.98
C GLN A 64 -3.47 -1.47 3.41
N GLU A 65 -4.42 -1.82 4.29
CA GLU A 65 -4.43 -1.34 5.68
C GLU A 65 -3.32 -2.03 6.48
N VAL A 66 -3.14 -3.33 6.25
CA VAL A 66 -2.03 -4.12 6.81
C VAL A 66 -0.71 -3.49 6.39
N PHE A 67 -0.53 -3.25 5.09
CA PHE A 67 0.70 -2.67 4.54
C PHE A 67 0.97 -1.27 5.10
N LEU A 68 -0.04 -0.39 5.15
CA LEU A 68 0.09 0.93 5.73
C LEU A 68 0.54 0.86 7.21
N ARG A 69 -0.05 -0.05 7.98
CA ARG A 69 0.31 -0.26 9.39
C ARG A 69 1.74 -0.75 9.57
N ILE A 70 2.20 -1.66 8.70
CA ILE A 70 3.60 -2.12 8.71
C ILE A 70 4.53 -0.94 8.41
N VAL A 71 4.25 -0.17 7.36
CA VAL A 71 5.07 0.99 6.95
C VAL A 71 5.12 2.07 8.05
N GLN A 72 4.05 2.25 8.82
CA GLN A 72 3.96 3.23 9.90
C GLN A 72 4.39 2.69 11.27
N CYS A 73 4.68 1.39 11.38
CA CYS A 73 5.06 0.79 12.66
C CYS A 73 6.37 1.37 13.16
N THR A 74 6.40 1.76 14.43
CA THR A 74 7.58 2.33 15.10
C THR A 74 8.43 1.29 15.80
N HIS A 75 8.01 0.01 15.79
CA HIS A 75 8.78 -1.06 16.41
C HIS A 75 10.12 -1.24 15.66
N PRO A 76 11.29 -1.23 16.34
CA PRO A 76 12.59 -1.20 15.69
C PRO A 76 12.82 -2.32 14.66
N ALA A 77 12.40 -3.54 14.97
CA ALA A 77 12.51 -4.68 14.06
C ALA A 77 11.71 -4.48 12.76
N VAL A 78 10.50 -3.90 12.84
CA VAL A 78 9.68 -3.60 11.66
C VAL A 78 10.29 -2.45 10.86
N VAL A 79 10.81 -1.43 11.54
CA VAL A 79 11.48 -0.30 10.89
C VAL A 79 12.65 -0.80 10.05
N ALA A 80 13.53 -1.63 10.64
CA ALA A 80 14.68 -2.21 9.96
C ALA A 80 14.26 -3.09 8.77
N GLU A 81 13.23 -3.91 8.93
CA GLU A 81 12.72 -4.78 7.86
C GLU A 81 12.16 -3.97 6.67
N VAL A 82 11.40 -2.91 6.95
CA VAL A 82 10.89 -2.00 5.91
C VAL A 82 12.02 -1.23 5.23
N GLU A 83 13.07 -0.85 5.97
CA GLU A 83 14.24 -0.17 5.41
C GLU A 83 15.06 -1.09 4.50
N ALA A 84 15.23 -2.36 4.88
CA ALA A 84 15.88 -3.37 4.06
C ALA A 84 15.13 -3.60 2.74
N ASN A 85 13.80 -3.54 2.77
CA ASN A 85 12.92 -3.77 1.61
C ASN A 85 12.35 -2.48 1.00
N LEU A 86 12.95 -1.32 1.28
CA LEU A 86 12.35 -0.01 0.98
C LEU A 86 12.08 0.20 -0.52
N GLY A 87 13.00 -0.28 -1.37
CA GLY A 87 12.86 -0.17 -2.83
C GLY A 87 11.63 -0.90 -3.35
N ASP A 88 11.40 -2.13 -2.90
CA ASP A 88 10.24 -2.93 -3.32
C ASP A 88 8.94 -2.41 -2.74
N CYS A 89 8.94 -1.96 -1.48
CA CYS A 89 7.81 -1.28 -0.86
C CYS A 89 7.36 -0.07 -1.70
N VAL A 90 8.30 0.79 -2.11
CA VAL A 90 8.01 1.98 -2.92
C VAL A 90 7.54 1.60 -4.32
N LYS A 91 8.24 0.68 -4.99
CA LYS A 91 7.90 0.21 -6.35
C LYS A 91 6.47 -0.35 -6.39
N ILE A 92 6.14 -1.25 -5.47
CA ILE A 92 4.83 -1.91 -5.40
C ILE A 92 3.74 -0.91 -5.02
N ALA A 93 3.98 -0.05 -4.03
CA ALA A 93 2.98 0.93 -3.59
C ALA A 93 2.60 1.90 -4.73
N LEU A 94 3.59 2.44 -5.45
CA LEU A 94 3.35 3.30 -6.61
C LEU A 94 2.61 2.56 -7.73
N HIS A 95 2.96 1.30 -7.97
CA HIS A 95 2.31 0.48 -9.00
C HIS A 95 0.83 0.24 -8.65
N ILE A 96 0.51 -0.18 -7.42
CA ILE A 96 -0.87 -0.44 -7.00
C ILE A 96 -1.71 0.85 -7.02
N PHE A 97 -1.16 1.95 -6.47
CA PHE A 97 -1.79 3.27 -6.50
C PHE A 97 -2.25 3.66 -7.92
N HIS A 98 -1.41 3.36 -8.92
CA HIS A 98 -1.71 3.61 -10.32
C HIS A 98 -2.68 2.59 -10.94
N ALA A 99 -2.46 1.31 -10.68
CA ALA A 99 -3.21 0.21 -11.29
C ALA A 99 -4.68 0.22 -10.84
N PHE A 100 -4.95 0.55 -9.58
CA PHE A 100 -6.28 0.53 -8.96
C PHE A 100 -6.89 1.93 -8.79
N TYR A 101 -6.53 2.88 -9.66
CA TYR A 101 -6.97 4.28 -9.63
C TYR A 101 -8.50 4.51 -9.49
N THR A 102 -9.31 3.55 -9.90
CA THR A 102 -10.78 3.63 -9.81
C THR A 102 -11.31 3.31 -8.41
N ASN A 103 -10.55 2.60 -7.56
CA ASN A 103 -10.93 2.23 -6.20
C ASN A 103 -10.42 3.28 -5.19
N PRO A 104 -11.30 4.05 -4.54
CA PRO A 104 -10.89 5.11 -3.63
C PRO A 104 -10.14 4.62 -2.37
N VAL A 105 -10.54 3.47 -1.82
CA VAL A 105 -9.94 2.91 -0.59
C VAL A 105 -8.50 2.48 -0.84
N ILE A 106 -8.27 1.76 -1.95
CA ILE A 106 -6.91 1.30 -2.30
C ILE A 106 -6.00 2.51 -2.58
N VAL A 107 -6.50 3.50 -3.33
CA VAL A 107 -5.70 4.68 -3.68
C VAL A 107 -5.37 5.53 -2.46
N ASP A 108 -6.32 5.78 -1.55
CA ASP A 108 -6.04 6.51 -0.30
C ASP A 108 -5.02 5.77 0.57
N GLY A 109 -5.25 4.47 0.79
CA GLY A 109 -4.37 3.61 1.58
C GLY A 109 -2.93 3.60 1.08
N PHE A 110 -2.74 3.29 -0.20
CA PHE A 110 -1.40 3.28 -0.80
C PHE A 110 -0.82 4.69 -0.95
N GLY A 111 -1.62 5.73 -1.16
CA GLY A 111 -1.15 7.12 -1.17
C GLY A 111 -0.56 7.52 0.19
N ARG A 112 -1.22 7.15 1.29
CA ARG A 112 -0.70 7.35 2.66
C ARG A 112 0.55 6.52 2.93
N ALA A 113 0.60 5.28 2.44
CA ALA A 113 1.78 4.43 2.57
C ALA A 113 2.97 5.04 1.80
N ILE A 114 2.75 5.57 0.60
CA ILE A 114 3.76 6.26 -0.21
C ILE A 114 4.30 7.49 0.54
N LEU A 115 3.42 8.30 1.15
CA LEU A 115 3.85 9.44 1.97
C LEU A 115 4.70 9.00 3.15
N ALA A 116 4.26 7.97 3.89
CA ALA A 116 5.01 7.43 5.02
C ALA A 116 6.38 6.87 4.60
N LEU A 117 6.47 6.15 3.48
CA LEU A 117 7.73 5.69 2.90
C LEU A 117 8.62 6.85 2.46
N HIS A 118 8.05 7.88 1.82
CA HIS A 118 8.80 9.04 1.34
C HIS A 118 9.47 9.84 2.46
N ARG A 119 8.84 9.87 3.65
CA ARG A 119 9.37 10.54 4.85
C ARG A 119 10.52 9.77 5.51
N ARG A 120 10.80 8.52 5.11
CA ARG A 120 11.90 7.72 5.68
C ARG A 120 13.28 8.22 5.21
N PRO A 121 14.33 8.05 6.02
CA PRO A 121 15.70 8.36 5.61
C PRO A 121 16.08 7.64 4.32
N ASN A 122 16.82 8.31 3.43
CA ASN A 122 17.31 7.74 2.17
C ASN A 122 16.23 7.25 1.18
N ALA A 123 14.94 7.49 1.44
CA ALA A 123 13.86 6.99 0.58
C ALA A 123 13.81 7.68 -0.79
N LYS A 124 14.23 8.94 -0.88
CA LYS A 124 14.15 9.77 -2.09
C LYS A 124 14.70 9.10 -3.35
N LYS A 125 15.79 8.31 -3.22
CA LYS A 125 16.41 7.58 -4.35
C LYS A 125 15.50 6.54 -5.00
N PHE A 126 14.50 6.03 -4.27
CA PHE A 126 13.54 5.05 -4.79
C PHE A 126 12.33 5.70 -5.47
N PHE A 127 12.15 7.02 -5.33
CA PHE A 127 11.01 7.78 -5.87
C PHE A 127 11.28 8.42 -7.24
N THR A 128 12.29 7.97 -7.99
CA THR A 128 12.63 8.52 -9.32
C THR A 128 11.46 8.51 -10.31
N LYS A 129 10.57 7.50 -10.22
CA LYS A 129 9.37 7.37 -11.05
C LYS A 129 8.13 8.10 -10.52
N SER A 130 8.21 8.72 -9.33
CA SER A 130 7.05 9.37 -8.69
C SER A 130 6.39 10.44 -9.56
N LYS A 131 7.19 11.30 -10.22
CA LYS A 131 6.69 12.34 -11.14
C LYS A 131 5.78 11.78 -12.23
N PHE A 132 6.15 10.65 -12.81
CA PHE A 132 5.32 9.96 -13.82
C PHE A 132 3.97 9.53 -13.22
N TYR A 133 3.99 8.84 -12.09
CA TYR A 133 2.77 8.36 -11.42
C TYR A 133 1.85 9.51 -10.97
N LEU A 134 2.41 10.58 -10.39
CA LEU A 134 1.66 11.74 -9.92
C LEU A 134 1.04 12.56 -11.06
N SER A 135 1.77 12.75 -12.17
CA SER A 135 1.23 13.40 -13.38
C SER A 135 0.07 12.61 -13.94
N TYR A 136 0.22 11.29 -14.00
CA TYR A 136 -0.82 10.41 -14.50
C TYR A 136 -2.08 10.42 -13.62
N ALA A 137 -1.91 10.35 -12.30
CA ALA A 137 -3.00 10.46 -11.34
C ALA A 137 -3.69 11.84 -11.39
N THR A 138 -2.92 12.93 -11.57
CA THR A 138 -3.47 14.29 -11.72
C THR A 138 -4.48 14.36 -12.85
N ARG A 139 -4.16 13.78 -14.02
CA ARG A 139 -5.09 13.74 -15.16
C ARG A 139 -6.36 12.94 -14.85
N ARG A 140 -6.21 11.77 -14.22
CA ARG A 140 -7.34 10.88 -13.88
C ARG A 140 -8.26 11.47 -12.81
N PHE A 141 -7.70 12.12 -11.81
CA PHE A 141 -8.44 12.62 -10.64
C PHE A 141 -8.92 14.07 -10.81
N ASN A 142 -8.59 14.73 -11.93
CA ASN A 142 -8.93 16.13 -12.17
C ASN A 142 -10.43 16.41 -11.97
N ARG A 143 -11.28 15.54 -12.53
CA ARG A 143 -12.75 15.67 -12.50
C ARG A 143 -13.40 15.25 -11.18
N LEU A 144 -12.64 14.67 -10.25
CA LEU A 144 -13.20 14.23 -8.98
C LEU A 144 -13.48 15.44 -8.06
N PRO A 145 -14.50 15.35 -7.18
CA PRO A 145 -14.71 16.34 -6.13
C PRO A 145 -13.46 16.52 -5.26
N GLN A 146 -13.29 17.71 -4.67
CA GLN A 146 -12.14 17.97 -3.78
C GLN A 146 -12.16 17.10 -2.51
N THR A 147 -13.33 16.61 -2.12
CA THR A 147 -13.54 15.70 -0.99
C THR A 147 -13.29 14.23 -1.34
N ASP A 148 -13.05 13.88 -2.61
CA ASP A 148 -12.73 12.50 -2.99
C ASP A 148 -11.34 12.14 -2.42
N PRO A 149 -11.23 11.04 -1.65
CA PRO A 149 -9.99 10.72 -0.93
C PRO A 149 -8.82 10.51 -1.88
N ARG A 150 -9.06 10.07 -3.13
CA ARG A 150 -8.02 9.93 -4.16
C ARG A 150 -7.40 11.27 -4.53
N LYS A 151 -8.22 12.31 -4.59
CA LYS A 151 -7.78 13.66 -4.92
C LYS A 151 -7.10 14.30 -3.71
N THR A 152 -7.65 14.11 -2.51
CA THR A 152 -7.05 14.59 -1.26
C THR A 152 -5.63 14.04 -1.07
N VAL A 153 -5.45 12.71 -1.14
CA VAL A 153 -4.13 12.10 -0.95
C VAL A 153 -3.15 12.49 -2.06
N LEU A 154 -3.61 12.62 -3.31
CA LEU A 154 -2.76 13.08 -4.41
C LEU A 154 -2.23 14.50 -4.18
N LEU A 155 -3.07 15.40 -3.66
CA LEU A 155 -2.65 16.78 -3.38
C LEU A 155 -1.58 16.83 -2.28
N GLU A 156 -1.71 16.01 -1.24
CA GLU A 156 -0.70 15.86 -0.19
C GLU A 156 0.62 15.29 -0.76
N MET A 157 0.54 14.22 -1.55
CA MET A 157 1.70 13.63 -2.25
C MET A 157 2.42 14.66 -3.13
N LYS A 158 1.68 15.46 -3.91
CA LYS A 158 2.30 16.53 -4.72
C LYS A 158 2.99 17.57 -3.85
N ARG A 159 2.37 17.97 -2.74
CA ARG A 159 2.93 18.96 -1.81
C ARG A 159 4.22 18.48 -1.15
N GLU A 160 4.36 17.20 -0.83
CA GLU A 160 5.58 16.72 -0.17
C GLU A 160 6.66 16.26 -1.15
N MET A 161 6.25 15.61 -2.24
CA MET A 161 7.18 14.91 -3.13
C MET A 161 7.66 15.75 -4.31
N LEU A 162 6.94 16.82 -4.68
CA LEU A 162 7.31 17.70 -5.80
C LEU A 162 7.84 19.06 -5.35
N SER A 163 7.63 19.44 -4.09
CA SER A 163 8.16 20.68 -3.50
C SER A 163 9.58 20.52 -2.95
N SER A 164 10.17 19.34 -3.12
CA SER A 164 11.50 18.94 -2.63
C SER A 164 12.53 18.90 -3.75
#